data_AF-A0A1J0TUW0-F1
#
_entry.id   AF-A0A1J0TUW0-F1
#
_cell.length_a   1.000
_cell.length_b   1.000
_cell.length_c   1.000
_cell.angle_alpha   90.00
_cell.angle_beta   90.00
_cell.angle_gamma   90.00
#
_symmetry.space_group_name_H-M   'P 1'
#
loop_
_entity.id
_entity.type
_entity.pdbx_description
1 polymer ?
#
loop_
_entity_poly.entity_id
_entity_poly.type
_entity_poly.pdbx_seq_one_letter_code
_entity_poly.pdbx_strand_id
1 'polypeptide(L)'
;MRTPLQVTIMTLLSEIDRRAPQTRYGLFDAYYDTIYKREANKLGGTAELLSRRREDIDAIHERIAVQLQCQEEITPGAEATMSRTAVREIAICRLEMEGNTRVVAERIAESIINAATERLVLLVPREVANIGFEVRSLQEYMCARAVASGDSTVMIERLRVARFSAHWRNVWLLSVGRIFATRDELRPAVIELVREMPSTAEQVLVSTGQQLAIELLHDGISLNSPKYRTQLLEHALMVFDYNPDSLRYEQNTRIFGEMASEDLKYRQRIVEVLKQRLDYRLAAVATAWGTVHAIRKDKSNALQSSLNQLWSKAQREEIENAILHSWVSHGYPIADSMLLRTTNVGSLGETLQSILPDSGELRQRICEALGDIGLVNVDHQDIILLAADPLARTIRYPRGAYEIDEVAEELAQMAMGLSAEYCGVRAYLANYAGRFLSRRPVAKNMLATFDWVGG
;
A
#
# COMPACT_ATOMS: atom_id res chain seq x y z
N MET A 1 3.74 10.88 13.17
CA MET A 1 3.47 11.68 11.95
C MET A 1 4.74 11.87 11.15
N ARG A 2 4.67 11.87 9.82
CA ARG A 2 5.88 11.95 8.97
C ARG A 2 5.77 12.91 7.79
N THR A 3 4.57 13.31 7.35
CA THR A 3 4.44 14.22 6.21
C THR A 3 4.19 15.68 6.65
N PRO A 4 4.68 16.68 5.90
CA PRO A 4 4.43 18.09 6.19
C PRO A 4 2.93 18.41 6.36
N LEU A 5 2.07 17.83 5.53
CA LEU A 5 0.62 17.99 5.64
C LEU A 5 0.08 17.44 6.97
N GLN A 6 0.53 16.27 7.42
CA GLN A 6 0.11 15.73 8.72
C GLN A 6 0.54 16.63 9.87
N VAL A 7 1.73 17.24 9.79
CA VAL A 7 2.20 18.20 10.80
C VAL A 7 1.35 19.46 10.79
N THR A 8 1.03 20.02 9.62
CA THR A 8 0.12 21.17 9.52
C THR A 8 -1.25 20.87 10.10
N ILE A 9 -1.83 19.71 9.77
CA ILE A 9 -3.11 19.27 10.32
C ILE A 9 -3.02 19.13 11.85
N MET A 10 -1.98 18.50 12.38
CA MET A 10 -1.77 18.37 13.82
C MET A 10 -1.68 19.72 14.52
N THR A 11 -0.96 20.69 13.94
CA THR A 11 -0.87 22.05 14.51
C THR A 11 -2.25 22.68 14.61
N LEU A 12 -3.02 22.64 13.51
CA LEU A 12 -4.40 23.15 13.48
C LEU A 12 -5.31 22.44 14.49
N LEU A 13 -5.17 21.13 14.65
CA LEU A 13 -5.96 20.36 15.61
C LEU A 13 -5.52 20.61 17.06
N SER A 14 -4.22 20.81 17.32
CA SER A 14 -3.69 21.05 18.68
C SER A 14 -4.16 22.37 19.30
N GLU A 15 -4.57 23.33 18.46
CA GLU A 15 -5.19 24.59 18.89
C GLU A 15 -6.63 24.38 19.40
N ILE A 16 -7.26 23.25 19.05
CA ILE A 16 -8.71 23.01 19.23
C ILE A 16 -8.98 21.82 20.16
N ASP A 17 -8.16 20.76 20.08
CA ASP A 17 -8.33 19.51 20.83
C ASP A 17 -7.22 19.26 21.86
N ARG A 18 -7.58 18.69 23.01
CA ARG A 18 -6.61 18.36 24.09
C ARG A 18 -5.82 17.06 23.84
N ARG A 19 -6.22 16.23 22.87
CA ARG A 19 -5.54 14.96 22.54
C ARG A 19 -5.42 14.76 21.04
N ALA A 20 -4.19 14.59 20.56
CA ALA A 20 -3.92 14.32 19.16
C ALA A 20 -4.47 12.94 18.73
N PRO A 21 -5.10 12.84 17.54
CA PRO A 21 -5.48 11.56 16.96
C PRO A 21 -4.29 10.61 16.84
N GLN A 22 -4.51 9.33 17.16
CA GLN A 22 -3.46 8.30 17.18
C GLN A 22 -3.40 7.47 15.89
N THR A 23 -4.38 7.64 14.99
CA THR A 23 -4.46 6.92 13.72
C THR A 23 -4.53 7.91 12.56
N ARG A 24 -4.08 7.46 11.37
CA ARG A 24 -4.12 8.29 10.17
C ARG A 24 -5.55 8.68 9.80
N TYR A 25 -6.49 7.73 9.84
CA TYR A 25 -7.92 8.03 9.62
C TYR A 25 -8.42 9.07 10.62
N GLY A 26 -8.18 8.86 11.92
CA GLY A 26 -8.63 9.78 12.96
C GLY A 26 -8.06 11.20 12.79
N LEU A 27 -6.85 11.34 12.24
CA LEU A 27 -6.26 12.64 11.92
C LEU A 27 -7.04 13.38 10.82
N PHE A 28 -7.31 12.72 9.69
CA PHE A 28 -8.07 13.32 8.60
C PHE A 28 -9.55 13.53 8.95
N ASP A 29 -10.12 12.62 9.75
CA ASP A 29 -11.49 12.72 10.25
C ASP A 29 -11.67 13.94 11.16
N ALA A 30 -10.80 14.09 12.17
CA ALA A 30 -10.81 15.25 13.05
C ALA A 30 -10.56 16.57 12.28
N TYR A 31 -9.65 16.57 11.30
CA TYR A 31 -9.40 17.72 10.45
C TYR A 31 -10.64 18.15 9.67
N TYR A 32 -11.26 17.20 8.96
CA TYR A 32 -12.48 17.45 8.21
C TYR A 32 -13.59 17.99 9.10
N ASP A 33 -13.84 17.32 10.22
CA ASP A 33 -14.85 17.70 11.21
C ASP A 33 -14.64 19.12 11.75
N THR A 34 -13.39 19.46 12.02
CA THR A 34 -13.01 20.78 12.56
C THR A 34 -13.30 21.89 11.56
N ILE A 35 -12.87 21.72 10.30
CA ILE A 35 -13.14 22.70 9.24
C ILE A 35 -14.64 22.82 9.01
N TYR A 36 -15.34 21.69 8.95
CA TYR A 36 -16.78 21.67 8.71
C TYR A 36 -17.53 22.42 9.80
N LYS A 37 -17.28 22.10 11.07
CA LYS A 37 -17.91 22.77 12.24
C LYS A 37 -17.58 24.26 12.27
N ARG A 38 -16.32 24.63 12.00
CA ARG A 38 -15.89 26.04 11.95
C ARG A 38 -16.69 26.82 10.91
N GLU A 39 -16.87 26.26 9.72
CA GLU A 39 -17.62 26.93 8.65
C GLU A 39 -19.13 26.95 8.88
N ALA A 40 -19.68 25.87 9.43
CA ALA A 40 -21.09 25.77 9.80
C ALA A 40 -21.49 26.72 10.94
N ASN A 41 -20.56 27.08 11.84
CA ASN A 41 -20.81 27.99 12.96
C ASN A 41 -20.69 29.49 12.61
N LYS A 42 -20.34 29.86 11.37
CA LYS A 42 -20.35 31.27 10.94
C LYS A 42 -21.78 31.76 10.70
N LEU A 43 -21.94 33.07 10.48
CA LEU A 43 -23.24 33.66 10.12
C LEU A 43 -23.48 33.61 8.61
N GLY A 44 -24.76 33.60 8.21
CA GLY A 44 -25.20 33.72 6.82
C GLY A 44 -25.72 32.43 6.17
N GLY A 45 -26.30 32.56 4.97
CA GLY A 45 -27.02 31.47 4.29
C GLY A 45 -26.19 30.22 4.01
N THR A 46 -24.89 30.35 3.76
CA THR A 46 -24.02 29.17 3.55
C THR A 46 -23.82 28.37 4.82
N ALA A 47 -23.79 29.00 6.00
CA ALA A 47 -23.65 28.29 7.27
C ALA A 47 -24.91 27.45 7.58
N GLU A 48 -26.09 27.98 7.27
CA GLU A 48 -27.36 27.25 7.37
C GLU A 48 -27.41 26.06 6.40
N LEU A 49 -26.91 26.25 5.17
CA LEU A 49 -26.79 25.18 4.18
C LEU A 49 -25.88 24.04 4.68
N LEU A 50 -24.66 24.37 5.12
CA LEU A 50 -23.70 23.39 5.66
C LEU A 50 -24.28 22.63 6.85
N SER A 51 -24.98 23.34 7.75
CA SER A 51 -25.58 22.71 8.93
C SER A 51 -26.72 21.75 8.56
N ARG A 52 -27.56 22.09 7.58
CA ARG A 52 -28.74 21.29 7.21
C ARG A 52 -28.48 20.16 6.22
N ARG A 53 -27.41 20.26 5.42
CA ARG A 53 -27.15 19.37 4.28
C ARG A 53 -25.83 18.61 4.41
N ARG A 54 -25.36 18.39 5.65
CA ARG A 54 -24.08 17.72 5.89
C ARG A 54 -24.00 16.35 5.22
N GLU A 55 -25.03 15.54 5.38
CA GLU A 55 -25.07 14.18 4.80
C GLU A 55 -24.99 14.21 3.27
N ASP A 56 -25.68 15.16 2.63
CA ASP A 56 -25.62 15.33 1.17
C ASP A 56 -24.24 15.80 0.71
N ILE A 57 -23.65 16.76 1.41
CA ILE A 57 -22.31 17.29 1.09
C ILE A 57 -21.26 16.19 1.25
N ASP A 58 -21.34 15.42 2.32
CA ASP A 58 -20.46 14.28 2.57
C ASP A 58 -20.59 13.24 1.44
N ALA A 59 -21.82 12.85 1.09
CA ALA A 59 -22.07 11.89 0.01
C ALA A 59 -21.60 12.38 -1.37
N ILE A 60 -21.73 13.68 -1.65
CA ILE A 60 -21.24 14.29 -2.89
C ILE A 60 -19.72 14.25 -2.94
N HIS A 61 -19.01 14.65 -1.87
CA HIS A 61 -17.55 14.60 -1.82
C HIS A 61 -17.03 13.16 -1.91
N GLU A 62 -17.67 12.22 -1.22
CA GLU A 62 -17.36 10.78 -1.28
C GLU A 62 -17.48 10.24 -2.72
N ARG A 63 -18.55 10.60 -3.44
CA ARG A 63 -18.77 10.19 -4.83
C ARG A 63 -17.76 10.80 -5.81
N ILE A 64 -17.47 12.10 -5.67
CA ILE A 64 -16.44 12.78 -6.49
C ILE A 64 -15.09 12.11 -6.27
N ALA A 65 -14.72 11.84 -5.02
CA ALA A 65 -13.44 11.25 -4.67
C ALA A 65 -13.24 9.85 -5.26
N VAL A 66 -14.26 8.99 -5.23
CA VAL A 66 -14.18 7.67 -5.87
C VAL A 66 -14.05 7.77 -7.38
N GLN A 67 -14.80 8.66 -8.04
CA GLN A 67 -14.71 8.83 -9.49
C GLN A 67 -13.32 9.33 -9.91
N LEU A 68 -12.77 10.33 -9.21
CA LEU A 68 -11.41 10.83 -9.48
C LEU A 68 -10.35 9.75 -9.21
N GLN A 69 -10.48 8.98 -8.11
CA GLN A 69 -9.56 7.89 -7.80
C GLN A 69 -9.57 6.82 -8.91
N CYS A 70 -10.74 6.47 -9.44
CA CYS A 70 -10.86 5.53 -10.55
C CYS A 70 -10.28 6.10 -11.85
N GLN A 71 -10.54 7.37 -12.14
CA GLN A 71 -10.04 8.05 -13.33
C GLN A 71 -8.51 8.11 -13.36
N GLU A 72 -7.87 8.43 -12.22
CA GLU A 72 -6.40 8.44 -12.09
C GLU A 72 -5.78 7.05 -12.32
N GLU A 73 -6.47 5.97 -11.94
CA GLU A 73 -5.99 4.60 -12.19
C GLU A 73 -6.08 4.23 -13.67
N ILE A 74 -7.19 4.62 -14.32
CA ILE A 74 -7.47 4.30 -15.72
C ILE A 74 -6.59 5.12 -16.66
N THR A 75 -6.35 6.39 -16.32
CA THR A 75 -5.58 7.32 -17.16
C THR A 75 -4.37 7.85 -16.39
N PRO A 76 -3.24 7.11 -16.38
CA PRO A 76 -2.03 7.55 -15.71
C PRO A 76 -1.57 8.91 -16.24
N GLY A 77 -1.36 9.86 -15.33
CA GLY A 77 -0.94 11.22 -15.66
C GLY A 77 -2.08 12.19 -16.02
N ALA A 78 -3.34 11.74 -16.03
CA ALA A 78 -4.47 12.67 -16.03
C ALA A 78 -4.49 13.49 -14.73
N GLU A 79 -4.84 14.77 -14.83
CA GLU A 79 -5.12 15.55 -13.64
C GLU A 79 -6.37 14.99 -12.93
N ALA A 80 -6.31 14.92 -11.60
CA ALA A 80 -7.41 14.47 -10.73
C ALA A 80 -8.52 15.52 -10.65
N THR A 81 -9.13 15.82 -11.79
CA THR A 81 -10.12 16.87 -11.95
C THR A 81 -11.30 16.38 -12.77
N MET A 82 -12.45 17.00 -12.53
CA MET A 82 -13.69 16.78 -13.28
C MET A 82 -14.36 18.10 -13.60
N SER A 83 -15.15 18.14 -14.68
CA SER A 83 -15.84 19.37 -15.06
C SER A 83 -16.83 19.80 -13.99
N ARG A 84 -17.02 21.11 -13.82
CA ARG A 84 -18.04 21.65 -12.91
C ARG A 84 -19.44 21.10 -13.24
N THR A 85 -19.73 20.87 -14.52
CA THR A 85 -20.99 20.25 -14.97
C THR A 85 -21.16 18.83 -14.43
N ALA A 86 -20.09 18.01 -14.43
CA ALA A 86 -20.13 16.66 -13.87
C ALA A 86 -20.34 16.69 -12.33
N VAL A 87 -19.65 17.60 -11.63
CA VAL A 87 -19.87 17.84 -10.18
C VAL A 87 -21.33 18.22 -9.91
N ARG A 88 -21.90 19.09 -10.74
CA ARG A 88 -23.30 19.52 -10.65
C ARG A 88 -24.25 18.34 -10.82
N GLU A 89 -24.03 17.49 -11.81
CA GLU A 89 -24.89 16.33 -12.04
C GLU A 89 -24.84 15.35 -10.85
N ILE A 90 -23.64 15.11 -10.29
CA ILE A 90 -23.48 14.28 -9.07
C ILE A 90 -24.31 14.83 -7.91
N ALA A 91 -24.26 16.15 -7.69
CA ALA A 91 -25.02 16.81 -6.64
C ALA A 91 -26.53 16.74 -6.87
N ILE A 92 -26.97 16.92 -8.12
CA ILE A 92 -28.39 16.81 -8.47
C ILE A 92 -28.90 15.39 -8.26
N CYS A 93 -28.21 14.37 -8.79
CA CYS A 93 -28.62 12.97 -8.60
C CYS A 93 -28.74 12.62 -7.12
N ARG A 94 -27.79 13.06 -6.27
CA ARG A 94 -27.86 12.84 -4.82
C ARG A 94 -29.14 13.45 -4.22
N LEU A 95 -29.46 14.69 -4.59
CA LEU A 95 -30.63 15.39 -4.05
C LEU A 95 -31.96 14.81 -4.58
N GLU A 96 -31.98 14.31 -5.81
CA GLU A 96 -33.15 13.61 -6.38
C GLU A 96 -33.39 12.27 -5.69
N MET A 97 -32.33 11.53 -5.33
CA MET A 97 -32.45 10.31 -4.51
C MET A 97 -33.06 10.58 -3.12
N GLU A 98 -32.84 11.78 -2.59
CA GLU A 98 -33.47 12.25 -1.34
C GLU A 98 -34.89 12.83 -1.55
N GLY A 99 -35.45 12.70 -2.76
CA GLY A 99 -36.82 13.08 -3.08
C GLY A 99 -37.04 14.53 -3.51
N ASN A 100 -35.98 15.30 -3.79
CA ASN A 100 -36.12 16.64 -4.35
C ASN A 100 -36.51 16.58 -5.84
N THR A 101 -37.36 17.50 -6.30
CA THR A 101 -37.60 17.66 -7.75
C THR A 101 -36.35 18.21 -8.43
N ARG A 102 -36.13 17.89 -9.71
CA ARG A 102 -34.99 18.36 -10.52
C ARG A 102 -34.72 19.86 -10.36
N VAL A 103 -35.76 20.69 -10.44
CA VAL A 103 -35.65 22.16 -10.33
C VAL A 103 -35.13 22.59 -8.95
N VAL A 104 -35.62 21.95 -7.88
CA VAL A 104 -35.15 22.24 -6.51
C VAL A 104 -33.73 21.71 -6.31
N ALA A 105 -33.45 20.50 -6.80
CA ALA A 105 -32.15 19.86 -6.73
C ALA A 105 -31.07 20.70 -7.44
N GLU A 106 -31.34 21.21 -8.65
CA GLU A 106 -30.42 22.09 -9.39
C GLU A 106 -30.03 23.35 -8.61
N ARG A 107 -31.00 24.00 -7.96
CA ARG A 107 -30.74 25.20 -7.15
C ARG A 107 -29.89 24.90 -5.91
N ILE A 108 -30.22 23.79 -5.22
CA ILE A 108 -29.47 23.38 -4.03
C ILE A 108 -28.06 22.91 -4.41
N ALA A 109 -27.92 22.17 -5.51
CA ALA A 109 -26.64 21.70 -6.04
C ALA A 109 -25.66 22.86 -6.29
N GLU A 110 -26.10 23.93 -6.94
CA GLU A 110 -25.25 25.12 -7.13
C GLU A 110 -24.83 25.76 -5.81
N SER A 111 -25.75 25.82 -4.85
CA SER A 111 -25.44 26.36 -3.52
C SER A 111 -24.41 25.50 -2.78
N ILE A 112 -24.53 24.16 -2.89
CA ILE A 112 -23.58 23.20 -2.31
C ILE A 112 -22.22 23.34 -2.97
N ILE A 113 -22.15 23.41 -4.30
CA ILE A 113 -20.88 23.51 -5.02
C ILE A 113 -20.15 24.79 -4.63
N ASN A 114 -20.84 25.93 -4.61
CA ASN A 114 -20.24 27.19 -4.18
C ASN A 114 -19.73 27.10 -2.74
N ALA A 115 -20.51 26.51 -1.82
CA ALA A 115 -20.07 26.30 -0.45
C ALA A 115 -18.83 25.39 -0.35
N ALA A 116 -18.78 24.32 -1.15
CA ALA A 116 -17.68 23.37 -1.17
C ALA A 116 -16.39 24.01 -1.72
N THR A 117 -16.50 24.83 -2.77
CA THR A 117 -15.34 25.47 -3.42
C THR A 117 -14.84 26.74 -2.73
N GLU A 118 -15.73 27.51 -2.10
CA GLU A 118 -15.37 28.81 -1.53
C GLU A 118 -15.14 28.77 -0.02
N ARG A 119 -15.80 27.86 0.71
CA ARG A 119 -15.80 27.88 2.18
C ARG A 119 -15.18 26.66 2.83
N LEU A 120 -15.58 25.46 2.41
CA LEU A 120 -14.95 24.23 2.90
C LEU A 120 -13.53 24.08 2.33
N VAL A 121 -13.32 24.57 1.09
CA VAL A 121 -12.01 24.61 0.40
C VAL A 121 -11.38 23.21 0.36
N LEU A 122 -12.23 22.20 0.17
CA LEU A 122 -11.79 20.81 -0.05
C LEU A 122 -11.65 20.55 -1.55
N LEU A 123 -12.61 21.08 -2.30
CA LEU A 123 -12.60 21.16 -3.74
C LEU A 123 -12.14 22.56 -4.15
N VAL A 124 -11.27 22.63 -5.14
CA VAL A 124 -10.78 23.89 -5.70
C VAL A 124 -10.96 23.90 -7.21
N PRO A 125 -11.26 25.07 -7.82
CA PRO A 125 -11.19 25.23 -9.26
C PRO A 125 -9.80 24.88 -9.79
N ARG A 126 -9.75 24.14 -10.90
CA ARG A 126 -8.54 23.79 -11.65
C ARG A 126 -8.78 24.16 -13.11
N GLU A 127 -7.77 24.77 -13.75
CA GLU A 127 -7.88 25.28 -15.11
C GLU A 127 -9.19 26.09 -15.34
N VAL A 128 -9.67 26.18 -16.58
CA VAL A 128 -10.96 26.80 -16.89
C VAL A 128 -12.06 25.73 -16.77
N ALA A 129 -12.91 25.87 -15.74
CA ALA A 129 -14.15 25.10 -15.51
C ALA A 129 -14.01 23.66 -14.97
N ASN A 130 -12.83 23.21 -14.55
CA ASN A 130 -12.67 21.96 -13.81
C ASN A 130 -12.59 22.19 -12.29
N ILE A 131 -12.89 21.14 -11.54
CA ILE A 131 -12.85 21.10 -10.07
C ILE A 131 -12.12 19.82 -9.66
N GLY A 132 -11.26 19.90 -8.64
CA GLY A 132 -10.61 18.74 -8.03
C GLY A 132 -10.32 19.00 -6.56
N PHE A 133 -9.84 17.98 -5.84
CA PHE A 133 -9.44 18.20 -4.45
C PHE A 133 -8.20 19.10 -4.36
N GLU A 134 -8.11 19.89 -3.29
CA GLU A 134 -6.94 20.76 -3.07
C GLU A 134 -5.66 19.94 -2.92
N VAL A 135 -5.74 18.84 -2.16
CA VAL A 135 -4.65 17.88 -1.99
C VAL A 135 -5.16 16.45 -2.13
N ARG A 136 -4.31 15.61 -2.73
CA ARG A 136 -4.60 14.18 -2.97
C ARG A 136 -5.03 13.43 -1.72
N SER A 137 -4.42 13.70 -0.57
CA SER A 137 -4.79 13.00 0.67
C SER A 137 -6.23 13.28 1.14
N LEU A 138 -6.83 14.42 0.78
CA LEU A 138 -8.24 14.68 1.07
C LEU A 138 -9.17 13.91 0.12
N GLN A 139 -8.78 13.79 -1.16
CA GLN A 139 -9.47 12.89 -2.09
C GLN A 139 -9.42 11.46 -1.56
N GLU A 140 -8.24 10.95 -1.19
CA GLU A 140 -8.08 9.58 -0.71
C GLU A 140 -8.84 9.33 0.60
N TYR A 141 -8.94 10.34 1.48
CA TYR A 141 -9.78 10.29 2.67
C TYR A 141 -11.29 10.22 2.35
N MET A 142 -11.80 11.07 1.46
CA MET A 142 -13.20 11.02 1.04
C MET A 142 -13.53 9.73 0.28
N CYS A 143 -12.59 9.24 -0.54
CA CYS A 143 -12.69 7.95 -1.20
C CYS A 143 -12.76 6.82 -0.18
N ALA A 144 -11.89 6.84 0.84
CA ALA A 144 -11.88 5.84 1.90
C ALA A 144 -13.15 5.83 2.73
N ARG A 145 -13.74 7.01 2.96
CA ARG A 145 -15.06 7.12 3.56
C ARG A 145 -16.11 6.38 2.72
N ALA A 146 -16.16 6.62 1.42
CA ALA A 146 -17.09 5.93 0.51
C ALA A 146 -16.87 4.41 0.47
N VAL A 147 -15.62 3.96 0.47
CA VAL A 147 -15.27 2.52 0.49
C VAL A 147 -15.77 1.86 1.76
N ALA A 148 -15.67 2.56 2.91
CA ALA A 148 -16.08 2.08 4.21
C ALA A 148 -17.51 2.51 4.62
N SER A 149 -18.42 2.68 3.66
CA SER A 149 -19.83 2.97 3.91
C SER A 149 -20.78 2.06 3.11
N GLY A 150 -22.00 1.87 3.64
CA GLY A 150 -23.03 1.00 3.07
C GLY A 150 -23.15 -0.35 3.79
N ASP A 151 -23.57 -1.36 3.03
CA ASP A 151 -23.73 -2.73 3.53
C ASP A 151 -22.38 -3.39 3.87
N SER A 152 -22.39 -4.17 4.95
CA SER A 152 -21.22 -4.86 5.48
C SER A 152 -20.53 -5.76 4.46
N THR A 153 -21.29 -6.50 3.64
CA THR A 153 -20.73 -7.41 2.63
C THR A 153 -20.07 -6.64 1.51
N VAL A 154 -20.70 -5.55 1.04
CA VAL A 154 -20.17 -4.67 -0.01
C VAL A 154 -18.89 -3.98 0.46
N MET A 155 -18.83 -3.51 1.71
CA MET A 155 -17.62 -2.91 2.28
C MET A 155 -16.43 -3.86 2.28
N ILE A 156 -16.64 -5.11 2.72
CA ILE A 156 -15.57 -6.13 2.72
C ILE A 156 -15.15 -6.48 1.30
N GLU A 157 -16.08 -6.54 0.35
CA GLU A 157 -15.76 -6.81 -1.05
C GLU A 157 -14.94 -5.69 -1.69
N ARG A 158 -15.28 -4.42 -1.43
CA ARG A 158 -14.47 -3.27 -1.87
C ARG A 158 -13.04 -3.33 -1.32
N LEU A 159 -12.89 -3.65 -0.03
CA LEU A 159 -11.57 -3.85 0.56
C LEU A 159 -10.82 -5.02 -0.07
N ARG A 160 -11.50 -6.12 -0.38
CA ARG A 160 -10.92 -7.30 -1.02
C ARG A 160 -10.40 -6.98 -2.42
N VAL A 161 -11.17 -6.23 -3.20
CA VAL A 161 -10.77 -5.77 -4.53
C VAL A 161 -9.55 -4.85 -4.45
N ALA A 162 -9.53 -3.88 -3.53
CA ALA A 162 -8.48 -2.87 -3.47
C ALA A 162 -7.19 -3.31 -2.74
N ARG A 163 -7.20 -4.40 -1.96
CA ARG A 163 -6.12 -4.74 -1.00
C ARG A 163 -4.70 -4.78 -1.58
N PHE A 164 -4.55 -5.24 -2.82
CA PHE A 164 -3.24 -5.40 -3.45
C PHE A 164 -2.84 -4.24 -4.34
N SER A 165 -3.77 -3.33 -4.68
CA SER A 165 -3.46 -2.18 -5.53
C SER A 165 -2.58 -1.17 -4.78
N ALA A 166 -1.45 -0.82 -5.39
CA ALA A 166 -0.59 0.27 -4.93
C ALA A 166 -1.28 1.62 -5.07
N HIS A 167 -2.06 1.81 -6.14
CA HIS A 167 -2.81 3.04 -6.38
C HIS A 167 -3.86 3.30 -5.29
N TRP A 168 -4.54 2.25 -4.85
CA TRP A 168 -5.57 2.35 -3.80
C TRP A 168 -5.01 2.17 -2.38
N ARG A 169 -3.69 2.05 -2.19
CA ARG A 169 -3.14 1.65 -0.89
C ARG A 169 -3.51 2.59 0.26
N ASN A 170 -3.40 3.91 0.04
CA ASN A 170 -3.75 4.87 1.09
C ASN A 170 -5.26 4.89 1.37
N VAL A 171 -6.08 4.78 0.33
CA VAL A 171 -7.55 4.63 0.46
C VAL A 171 -7.89 3.40 1.28
N TRP A 172 -7.25 2.26 1.00
CA TRP A 172 -7.46 1.00 1.72
C TRP A 172 -7.11 1.12 3.20
N LEU A 173 -5.93 1.68 3.54
CA LEU A 173 -5.51 1.89 4.94
C LEU A 173 -6.46 2.82 5.69
N LEU A 174 -6.89 3.93 5.06
CA LEU A 174 -7.85 4.87 5.64
C LEU A 174 -9.23 4.21 5.83
N SER A 175 -9.66 3.36 4.90
CA SER A 175 -10.95 2.64 4.96
C SER A 175 -10.97 1.66 6.12
N VAL A 176 -9.89 0.89 6.29
CA VAL A 176 -9.71 0.01 7.45
C VAL A 176 -9.67 0.82 8.74
N GLY A 177 -8.97 1.96 8.74
CA GLY A 177 -8.95 2.88 9.88
C GLY A 177 -10.35 3.35 10.29
N ARG A 178 -11.21 3.68 9.31
CA ARG A 178 -12.62 4.03 9.55
C ARG A 178 -13.39 2.87 10.17
N ILE A 179 -13.29 1.68 9.58
CA ILE A 179 -13.96 0.47 10.10
C ILE A 179 -13.55 0.19 11.55
N PHE A 180 -12.25 0.26 11.84
CA PHE A 180 -11.77 0.06 13.20
C PHE A 180 -12.26 1.14 14.17
N ALA A 181 -12.54 2.35 13.70
CA ALA A 181 -13.07 3.43 14.53
C ALA A 181 -14.60 3.35 14.73
N THR A 182 -15.37 2.84 13.77
CA THR A 182 -16.84 3.01 13.76
C THR A 182 -17.66 1.73 13.59
N ARG A 183 -17.06 0.59 13.21
CA ARG A 183 -17.76 -0.67 12.87
C ARG A 183 -17.07 -1.88 13.50
N ASP A 184 -17.19 -2.01 14.83
CA ASP A 184 -16.57 -3.06 15.64
C ASP A 184 -16.85 -4.49 15.11
N GLU A 185 -18.04 -4.72 14.60
CA GLU A 185 -18.50 -6.01 14.07
C GLU A 185 -17.76 -6.45 12.81
N LEU A 186 -17.16 -5.53 12.06
CA LEU A 186 -16.42 -5.81 10.82
C LEU A 186 -14.93 -6.05 11.05
N ARG A 187 -14.39 -5.70 12.24
CA ARG A 187 -12.96 -5.88 12.55
C ARG A 187 -12.48 -7.33 12.34
N PRO A 188 -13.20 -8.39 12.76
CA PRO A 188 -12.80 -9.77 12.46
C PRO A 188 -12.68 -10.04 10.96
N ALA A 189 -13.65 -9.60 10.16
CA ALA A 189 -13.66 -9.83 8.71
C ALA A 189 -12.48 -9.13 8.01
N VAL A 190 -12.10 -7.93 8.48
CA VAL A 190 -10.90 -7.24 7.98
C VAL A 190 -9.62 -8.01 8.32
N ILE A 191 -9.51 -8.56 9.55
CA ILE A 191 -8.34 -9.35 9.93
C ILE A 191 -8.26 -10.64 9.11
N GLU A 192 -9.38 -11.31 8.88
CA GLU A 192 -9.41 -12.48 8.00
C GLU A 192 -9.02 -12.09 6.57
N LEU A 193 -9.51 -10.95 6.04
CA LEU A 193 -9.12 -10.46 4.72
C LEU A 193 -7.62 -10.23 4.56
N VAL A 194 -6.95 -9.74 5.62
CA VAL A 194 -5.49 -9.56 5.67
C VAL A 194 -4.76 -10.91 5.70
N ARG A 195 -5.32 -11.88 6.41
CA ARG A 195 -4.76 -13.23 6.60
C ARG A 195 -5.01 -14.18 5.46
N GLU A 196 -6.03 -13.91 4.65
CA GLU A 196 -6.39 -14.72 3.52
C GLU A 196 -5.19 -14.94 2.64
N MET A 197 -4.78 -16.20 2.57
CA MET A 197 -3.72 -16.60 1.69
C MET A 197 -4.21 -16.41 0.26
N PRO A 198 -3.40 -15.76 -0.56
CA PRO A 198 -3.78 -15.61 -1.94
C PRO A 198 -3.92 -16.93 -2.68
N SER A 199 -4.83 -16.98 -3.65
CA SER A 199 -5.13 -18.22 -4.38
C SER A 199 -4.11 -18.56 -5.47
N THR A 200 -3.32 -17.59 -5.93
CA THR A 200 -2.33 -17.79 -7.01
C THR A 200 -0.91 -17.79 -6.46
N ALA A 201 -0.06 -18.58 -7.11
CA ALA A 201 1.37 -18.65 -6.82
C ALA A 201 2.05 -17.27 -6.75
N GLU A 202 1.65 -16.35 -7.63
CA GLU A 202 2.13 -14.97 -7.65
C GLU A 202 1.88 -14.23 -6.35
N GLN A 203 0.67 -14.35 -5.83
CA GLN A 203 0.29 -13.61 -4.65
C GLN A 203 0.85 -14.29 -3.37
N VAL A 204 1.08 -15.62 -3.40
CA VAL A 204 1.76 -16.37 -2.31
C VAL A 204 3.21 -15.91 -2.13
N LEU A 205 3.90 -15.51 -3.20
CA LEU A 205 5.31 -15.12 -3.15
C LEU A 205 5.56 -13.69 -2.63
N VAL A 206 4.55 -12.81 -2.66
CA VAL A 206 4.76 -11.35 -2.51
C VAL A 206 4.62 -10.85 -1.06
N SER A 207 4.37 -11.72 -0.08
CA SER A 207 4.17 -11.34 1.33
C SER A 207 3.09 -10.27 1.55
N THR A 208 2.17 -10.06 0.60
CA THR A 208 1.35 -8.84 0.54
C THR A 208 0.43 -8.70 1.75
N GLY A 209 -0.16 -9.80 2.23
CA GLY A 209 -0.97 -9.80 3.47
C GLY A 209 -0.13 -9.43 4.70
N GLN A 210 1.09 -9.96 4.79
CA GLN A 210 2.01 -9.63 5.88
C GLN A 210 2.46 -8.17 5.84
N GLN A 211 2.74 -7.63 4.64
CA GLN A 211 3.05 -6.21 4.48
C GLN A 211 1.85 -5.33 4.86
N LEU A 212 0.63 -5.69 4.47
CA LEU A 212 -0.57 -4.98 4.90
C LEU A 212 -0.72 -5.01 6.43
N ALA A 213 -0.44 -6.15 7.09
CA ALA A 213 -0.47 -6.22 8.55
C ALA A 213 0.57 -5.28 9.19
N ILE A 214 1.78 -5.19 8.64
CA ILE A 214 2.82 -4.26 9.08
C ILE A 214 2.36 -2.80 8.91
N GLU A 215 1.79 -2.46 7.76
CA GLU A 215 1.27 -1.12 7.46
C GLU A 215 0.11 -0.73 8.41
N LEU A 216 -0.77 -1.68 8.73
CA LEU A 216 -1.86 -1.49 9.71
C LEU A 216 -1.35 -1.31 11.15
N LEU A 217 -0.32 -2.06 11.56
CA LEU A 217 0.32 -1.86 12.87
C LEU A 217 0.92 -0.46 12.98
N HIS A 218 1.60 -0.02 11.93
CA HIS A 218 2.20 1.32 11.83
C HIS A 218 1.16 2.44 11.84
N ASP A 219 0.00 2.24 11.20
CA ASP A 219 -1.09 3.22 11.20
C ASP A 219 -1.87 3.29 12.53
N GLY A 220 -1.52 2.44 13.50
CA GLY A 220 -2.08 2.49 14.85
C GLY A 220 -3.53 2.02 14.95
N ILE A 221 -4.08 1.39 13.90
CA ILE A 221 -5.53 1.05 13.81
C ILE A 221 -6.01 0.12 14.93
N SER A 222 -5.09 -0.63 15.55
CA SER A 222 -5.38 -1.62 16.60
C SER A 222 -4.88 -1.22 18.00
N LEU A 223 -4.44 0.04 18.21
CA LEU A 223 -3.88 0.50 19.49
C LEU A 223 -4.81 0.24 20.68
N ASN A 224 -6.12 0.44 20.49
CA ASN A 224 -7.13 0.21 21.53
C ASN A 224 -7.75 -1.19 21.50
N SER A 225 -7.18 -2.12 20.72
CA SER A 225 -7.70 -3.49 20.57
C SER A 225 -6.57 -4.52 20.60
N PRO A 226 -6.07 -4.88 21.80
CA PRO A 226 -4.92 -5.77 21.97
C PRO A 226 -5.06 -7.13 21.25
N LYS A 227 -6.28 -7.65 21.16
CA LYS A 227 -6.60 -8.87 20.40
C LYS A 227 -6.16 -8.75 18.93
N TYR A 228 -6.63 -7.71 18.24
CA TYR A 228 -6.33 -7.50 16.82
C TYR A 228 -4.88 -7.05 16.62
N ARG A 229 -4.31 -6.27 17.54
CA ARG A 229 -2.89 -5.90 17.52
C ARG A 229 -1.98 -7.13 17.56
N THR A 230 -2.30 -8.09 18.42
CA THR A 230 -1.58 -9.37 18.50
C THR A 230 -1.77 -10.21 17.23
N GLN A 231 -3.00 -10.31 16.71
CA GLN A 231 -3.27 -11.07 15.47
C GLN A 231 -2.54 -10.48 14.26
N LEU A 232 -2.48 -9.15 14.15
CA LEU A 232 -1.73 -8.44 13.12
C LEU A 232 -0.23 -8.65 13.28
N LEU A 233 0.30 -8.60 14.51
CA LEU A 233 1.72 -8.89 14.77
C LEU A 233 2.08 -10.32 14.36
N GLU A 234 1.29 -11.32 14.76
CA GLU A 234 1.55 -12.71 14.39
C GLU A 234 1.56 -12.90 12.86
N HIS A 235 0.63 -12.24 12.16
CA HIS A 235 0.63 -12.30 10.70
C HIS A 235 1.82 -11.52 10.10
N ALA A 236 2.12 -10.33 10.59
CA ALA A 236 3.27 -9.53 10.17
C ALA A 236 4.61 -10.27 10.35
N LEU A 237 4.77 -11.04 11.43
CA LEU A 237 5.96 -11.85 11.68
C LEU A 237 6.17 -12.96 10.64
N MET A 238 5.10 -13.41 9.97
CA MET A 238 5.24 -14.32 8.83
C MET A 238 5.98 -13.68 7.66
N VAL A 239 6.21 -12.36 7.64
CA VAL A 239 7.05 -11.73 6.60
C VAL A 239 8.45 -12.36 6.55
N PHE A 240 8.94 -12.91 7.67
CA PHE A 240 10.21 -13.62 7.73
C PHE A 240 10.18 -14.98 7.04
N ASP A 241 9.00 -15.55 6.76
CA ASP A 241 8.85 -16.78 5.98
C ASP A 241 8.91 -16.54 4.47
N TYR A 242 8.75 -15.29 4.05
CA TYR A 242 8.68 -14.88 2.66
C TYR A 242 9.82 -13.92 2.32
N ASN A 243 10.02 -13.71 1.03
CA ASN A 243 11.07 -12.82 0.56
C ASN A 243 10.48 -11.42 0.36
N PRO A 244 10.87 -10.42 1.17
CA PRO A 244 10.28 -9.11 1.01
C PRO A 244 11.02 -8.33 -0.07
N ASP A 245 10.25 -7.39 -0.62
CA ASP A 245 10.79 -6.25 -1.32
C ASP A 245 11.88 -5.59 -0.48
N SER A 246 13.07 -5.50 -1.05
CA SER A 246 14.27 -5.02 -0.40
C SER A 246 14.20 -3.54 0.01
N LEU A 247 13.26 -2.80 -0.55
CA LEU A 247 12.94 -1.43 -0.18
C LEU A 247 12.16 -1.33 1.14
N ARG A 248 11.58 -2.44 1.65
CA ARG A 248 10.70 -2.44 2.82
C ARG A 248 11.38 -2.85 4.13
N TYR A 249 12.64 -3.28 4.09
CA TYR A 249 13.37 -3.73 5.29
C TYR A 249 13.43 -2.66 6.38
N GLU A 250 13.82 -1.43 6.03
CA GLU A 250 13.95 -0.34 7.00
C GLU A 250 12.61 0.03 7.63
N GLN A 251 11.56 0.03 6.82
CA GLN A 251 10.22 0.31 7.30
C GLN A 251 9.75 -0.80 8.27
N ASN A 252 9.91 -2.06 7.89
CA ASN A 252 9.48 -3.21 8.70
C ASN A 252 10.26 -3.29 10.01
N THR A 253 11.58 -3.11 9.96
CA THR A 253 12.47 -3.13 11.14
C THR A 253 12.15 -2.01 12.12
N ARG A 254 11.82 -0.82 11.62
CA ARG A 254 11.36 0.29 12.44
C ARG A 254 10.05 -0.05 13.14
N ILE A 255 9.07 -0.58 12.41
CA ILE A 255 7.74 -0.93 12.97
C ILE A 255 7.88 -2.03 14.03
N PHE A 256 8.69 -3.06 13.79
CA PHE A 256 8.98 -4.07 14.81
C PHE A 256 9.68 -3.48 16.03
N GLY A 257 10.58 -2.51 15.85
CA GLY A 257 11.19 -1.76 16.95
C GLY A 257 10.19 -0.95 17.76
N GLU A 258 9.25 -0.27 17.09
CA GLU A 258 8.14 0.47 17.71
C GLU A 258 7.28 -0.51 18.54
N MET A 259 6.82 -1.62 17.94
CA MET A 259 6.08 -2.69 18.63
C MET A 259 6.82 -3.27 19.84
N ALA A 260 8.13 -3.50 19.72
CA ALA A 260 8.97 -4.02 20.80
C ALA A 260 9.26 -3.00 21.91
N SER A 261 8.97 -1.72 21.67
CA SER A 261 9.02 -0.65 22.68
C SER A 261 7.72 -0.55 23.45
N GLU A 262 6.60 -0.90 22.82
CA GLU A 262 5.26 -0.81 23.41
C GLU A 262 4.99 -1.88 24.47
N ASP A 263 5.36 -3.14 24.20
CA ASP A 263 5.09 -4.27 25.10
C ASP A 263 6.25 -5.29 25.08
N LEU A 264 6.67 -5.72 26.28
CA LEU A 264 7.69 -6.76 26.45
C LEU A 264 7.29 -8.09 25.78
N LYS A 265 6.00 -8.43 25.74
CA LYS A 265 5.49 -9.64 25.08
C LYS A 265 5.73 -9.58 23.57
N TYR A 266 5.49 -8.43 22.94
CA TYR A 266 5.77 -8.23 21.52
C TYR A 266 7.26 -8.33 21.24
N ARG A 267 8.10 -7.69 22.08
CA ARG A 267 9.55 -7.83 21.98
C ARG A 267 10.00 -9.29 22.04
N GLN A 268 9.55 -10.03 23.05
CA GLN A 268 9.91 -11.44 23.23
C GLN A 268 9.49 -12.27 22.02
N ARG A 269 8.28 -12.03 21.52
CA ARG A 269 7.73 -12.76 20.37
C ARG A 269 8.49 -12.48 19.07
N ILE A 270 8.80 -11.22 18.78
CA ILE A 270 9.61 -10.83 17.61
C ILE A 270 10.98 -11.50 17.66
N VAL A 271 11.63 -11.45 18.84
CA VAL A 271 12.93 -12.07 19.05
C VAL A 271 12.87 -13.59 18.89
N GLU A 272 11.83 -14.25 19.44
CA GLU A 272 11.63 -15.69 19.29
C GLU A 272 11.47 -16.12 17.84
N VAL A 273 10.61 -15.44 17.08
CA VAL A 273 10.40 -15.77 15.65
C VAL A 273 11.68 -15.55 14.85
N LEU A 274 12.38 -14.44 15.08
CA LEU A 274 13.68 -14.21 14.42
C LEU A 274 14.66 -15.34 14.74
N LYS A 275 14.81 -15.76 16.00
CA LYS A 275 15.65 -16.92 16.35
C LYS A 275 15.27 -18.17 15.55
N GLN A 276 13.99 -18.53 15.57
CA GLN A 276 13.50 -19.71 14.87
C GLN A 276 13.78 -19.67 13.36
N ARG A 277 13.74 -18.49 12.73
CA ARG A 277 13.98 -18.33 11.28
C ARG A 277 15.45 -18.19 10.91
N LEU A 278 16.28 -17.74 11.84
CA LEU A 278 17.73 -17.77 11.66
C LEU A 278 18.27 -19.20 11.72
N ASP A 279 17.58 -20.11 12.43
CA ASP A 279 17.97 -21.52 12.55
C ASP A 279 17.39 -22.43 11.44
N TYR A 280 16.49 -21.94 10.56
CA TYR A 280 15.76 -22.77 9.58
C TYR A 280 15.44 -22.04 8.26
N ARG A 281 15.48 -22.77 7.13
CA ARG A 281 15.11 -22.37 5.74
C ARG A 281 15.91 -21.20 5.16
N LEU A 282 16.72 -21.47 4.13
CA LEU A 282 17.58 -20.50 3.44
C LEU A 282 16.88 -19.19 3.00
N ALA A 283 15.62 -19.26 2.56
CA ALA A 283 14.84 -18.08 2.17
C ALA A 283 14.40 -17.21 3.35
N ALA A 284 14.04 -17.85 4.48
CA ALA A 284 13.63 -17.15 5.70
C ALA A 284 14.84 -16.50 6.41
N VAL A 285 15.98 -17.20 6.33
CA VAL A 285 17.30 -16.77 6.80
C VAL A 285 17.69 -15.43 6.17
N ALA A 286 17.50 -15.22 4.85
CA ALA A 286 17.84 -13.96 4.18
C ALA A 286 17.06 -12.75 4.74
N THR A 287 15.74 -12.88 4.83
CA THR A 287 14.85 -11.83 5.35
C THR A 287 15.11 -11.51 6.82
N ALA A 288 15.28 -12.56 7.63
CA ALA A 288 15.57 -12.43 9.05
C ALA A 288 16.94 -11.78 9.29
N TRP A 289 17.99 -12.22 8.58
CA TRP A 289 19.32 -11.63 8.69
C TRP A 289 19.38 -10.19 8.19
N GLY A 290 18.71 -9.87 7.08
CA GLY A 290 18.59 -8.49 6.59
C GLY A 290 17.92 -7.57 7.63
N THR A 291 16.87 -8.06 8.28
CA THR A 291 16.19 -7.37 9.38
C THR A 291 17.09 -7.17 10.59
N VAL A 292 17.82 -8.22 11.02
CA VAL A 292 18.77 -8.13 12.13
C VAL A 292 19.88 -7.12 11.83
N HIS A 293 20.42 -7.14 10.61
CA HIS A 293 21.47 -6.20 10.17
C HIS A 293 20.99 -4.74 10.20
N ALA A 294 19.80 -4.47 9.66
CA ALA A 294 19.20 -3.14 9.68
C ALA A 294 18.96 -2.64 11.13
N ILE A 295 18.39 -3.47 12.00
CA ILE A 295 18.16 -3.12 13.41
C ILE A 295 19.49 -2.85 14.14
N ARG A 296 20.56 -3.57 13.81
CA ARG A 296 21.88 -3.34 14.43
C ARG A 296 22.46 -1.98 14.06
N LYS A 297 22.21 -1.50 12.84
CA LYS A 297 22.65 -0.16 12.41
C LYS A 297 21.87 0.95 13.11
N ASP A 298 20.59 0.72 13.39
CA ASP A 298 19.75 1.65 14.14
C ASP A 298 19.92 1.51 15.66
N LYS A 299 20.80 2.35 16.23
CA LYS A 299 21.06 2.39 17.68
C LYS A 299 19.84 2.78 18.52
N SER A 300 18.81 3.41 17.92
CA SER A 300 17.59 3.81 18.63
C SER A 300 16.57 2.67 18.71
N ASN A 301 16.77 1.59 17.95
CA ASN A 301 15.80 0.50 17.88
C ASN A 301 15.80 -0.34 19.17
N ALA A 302 14.61 -0.55 19.72
CA ALA A 302 14.40 -1.26 20.97
C ALA A 302 14.78 -2.75 20.94
N LEU A 303 14.92 -3.35 19.75
CA LEU A 303 15.35 -4.73 19.57
C LEU A 303 16.88 -4.88 19.53
N GLN A 304 17.64 -3.77 19.39
CA GLN A 304 19.07 -3.79 19.10
C GLN A 304 19.88 -4.64 20.09
N SER A 305 19.64 -4.48 21.40
CA SER A 305 20.40 -5.21 22.43
C SER A 305 20.12 -6.71 22.40
N SER A 306 18.87 -7.09 22.15
CA SER A 306 18.43 -8.48 22.06
C SER A 306 19.00 -9.17 20.81
N LEU A 307 19.10 -8.45 19.69
CA LEU A 307 19.59 -8.99 18.42
C LEU A 307 21.13 -9.00 18.31
N ASN A 308 21.84 -8.09 19.00
CA ASN A 308 23.29 -8.15 19.08
C ASN A 308 23.80 -9.45 19.69
N GLN A 309 23.13 -9.93 20.75
CA GLN A 309 23.45 -11.21 21.37
C GLN A 309 23.24 -12.37 20.39
N LEU A 310 22.20 -12.30 19.56
CA LEU A 310 21.93 -13.33 18.56
C LEU A 310 22.97 -13.38 17.46
N TRP A 311 23.31 -12.22 16.91
CA TRP A 311 24.36 -12.13 15.89
C TRP A 311 25.71 -12.65 16.39
N SER A 312 26.07 -12.37 17.64
CA SER A 312 27.34 -12.83 18.21
C SER A 312 27.43 -14.36 18.38
N LYS A 313 26.28 -15.03 18.46
CA LYS A 313 26.18 -16.48 18.73
C LYS A 313 25.91 -17.33 17.49
N ALA A 314 25.53 -16.72 16.37
CA ALA A 314 25.20 -17.46 15.16
C ALA A 314 26.47 -17.98 14.47
N GLN A 315 26.52 -19.30 14.26
CA GLN A 315 27.44 -19.92 13.30
C GLN A 315 26.85 -19.69 11.91
N ARG A 316 27.52 -18.89 11.09
CA ARG A 316 27.06 -18.58 9.73
C ARG A 316 27.67 -19.56 8.75
N GLU A 317 26.83 -20.25 7.97
CA GLU A 317 27.31 -21.06 6.86
C GLU A 317 27.88 -20.17 5.75
N GLU A 318 28.73 -20.73 4.89
CA GLU A 318 29.39 -20.01 3.79
C GLU A 318 28.37 -19.37 2.82
N ILE A 319 27.23 -20.05 2.61
CA ILE A 319 26.10 -19.56 1.80
C ILE A 319 25.37 -18.39 2.47
N GLU A 320 25.18 -18.42 3.80
CA GLU A 320 24.58 -17.30 4.54
C GLU A 320 25.47 -16.07 4.51
N ASN A 321 26.79 -16.26 4.65
CA ASN A 321 27.76 -15.20 4.47
C ASN A 321 27.75 -14.69 3.03
N ALA A 322 27.60 -15.53 2.01
CA ALA A 322 27.51 -15.10 0.61
C ALA A 322 26.21 -14.32 0.32
N ILE A 323 25.07 -14.71 0.89
CA ILE A 323 23.80 -13.97 0.80
C ILE A 323 23.94 -12.63 1.52
N LEU A 324 24.42 -12.64 2.77
CA LEU A 324 24.70 -11.41 3.50
C LEU A 324 25.70 -10.55 2.74
N HIS A 325 26.79 -11.07 2.19
CA HIS A 325 27.77 -10.28 1.44
C HIS A 325 27.22 -9.76 0.11
N SER A 326 26.45 -10.53 -0.65
CA SER A 326 25.79 -10.02 -1.86
C SER A 326 24.75 -8.93 -1.52
N TRP A 327 24.12 -9.01 -0.34
CA TRP A 327 23.12 -8.04 0.12
C TRP A 327 23.71 -6.84 0.89
N VAL A 328 24.88 -6.99 1.53
CA VAL A 328 25.48 -6.05 2.49
C VAL A 328 26.72 -5.34 1.93
N SER A 329 27.51 -5.97 1.05
CA SER A 329 28.81 -5.42 0.60
C SER A 329 28.66 -4.33 -0.47
N HIS A 330 27.53 -4.29 -1.17
CA HIS A 330 27.18 -3.25 -2.15
C HIS A 330 25.86 -2.56 -1.81
N GLY A 331 25.61 -2.35 -0.50
CA GLY A 331 24.60 -1.43 0.05
C GLY A 331 23.29 -1.31 -0.73
N TYR A 332 22.25 -1.99 -0.24
CA TYR A 332 20.91 -2.00 -0.86
C TYR A 332 20.91 -2.67 -2.24
N PRO A 333 19.76 -3.06 -2.80
CA PRO A 333 19.64 -3.09 -4.24
C PRO A 333 20.10 -1.72 -4.74
N ILE A 334 21.16 -1.68 -5.54
CA ILE A 334 21.56 -0.45 -6.20
C ILE A 334 20.44 -0.14 -7.18
N ALA A 335 19.57 0.82 -6.85
CA ALA A 335 18.64 1.47 -7.79
C ALA A 335 18.04 0.50 -8.84
N ASP A 336 17.18 -0.42 -8.39
CA ASP A 336 16.48 -1.42 -9.22
C ASP A 336 17.33 -2.57 -9.81
N SER A 337 18.63 -2.66 -9.54
CA SER A 337 19.50 -3.77 -10.00
C SER A 337 19.99 -4.70 -8.87
N MET A 338 20.29 -5.95 -9.22
CA MET A 338 20.81 -6.99 -8.31
C MET A 338 22.12 -7.57 -8.85
N LEU A 339 23.17 -7.52 -8.02
CA LEU A 339 24.45 -8.19 -8.27
C LEU A 339 24.48 -9.56 -7.58
N LEU A 340 24.62 -10.62 -8.36
CA LEU A 340 24.68 -12.00 -7.89
C LEU A 340 26.06 -12.60 -8.13
N ARG A 341 26.76 -12.89 -7.04
CA ARG A 341 27.99 -13.67 -7.09
C ARG A 341 27.62 -15.16 -7.00
N THR A 342 27.92 -15.92 -8.06
CA THR A 342 27.76 -17.39 -8.07
C THR A 342 29.05 -18.04 -8.58
N THR A 343 29.37 -19.22 -8.06
CA THR A 343 30.52 -20.02 -8.50
C THR A 343 30.20 -20.87 -9.73
N ASN A 344 28.94 -20.95 -10.15
CA ASN A 344 28.50 -21.77 -11.29
C ASN A 344 27.57 -20.99 -12.24
N VAL A 345 28.15 -19.97 -12.86
CA VAL A 345 27.48 -19.04 -13.77
C VAL A 345 26.78 -19.72 -14.94
N GLY A 346 27.42 -20.76 -15.52
CA GLY A 346 26.84 -21.54 -16.62
C GLY A 346 25.53 -22.22 -16.21
N SER A 347 25.51 -22.88 -15.05
CA SER A 347 24.32 -23.59 -14.57
C SER A 347 23.12 -22.67 -14.27
N LEU A 348 23.34 -21.46 -13.73
CA LEU A 348 22.26 -20.51 -13.48
C LEU A 348 21.75 -19.88 -14.78
N GLY A 349 22.65 -19.57 -15.72
CA GLY A 349 22.27 -19.11 -17.05
C GLY A 349 21.43 -20.15 -17.80
N GLU A 350 21.83 -21.42 -17.78
CA GLU A 350 21.07 -22.55 -18.32
C GLU A 350 19.74 -22.75 -17.60
N THR A 351 19.72 -22.65 -16.26
CA THR A 351 18.49 -22.77 -15.46
C THR A 351 17.51 -21.66 -15.82
N LEU A 352 17.94 -20.39 -15.84
CA LEU A 352 17.08 -19.27 -16.24
C LEU A 352 16.61 -19.40 -17.69
N GLN A 353 17.47 -19.84 -18.62
CA GLN A 353 17.06 -20.11 -20.00
C GLN A 353 16.07 -21.27 -20.12
N SER A 354 16.19 -22.31 -19.30
CA SER A 354 15.30 -23.47 -19.30
C SER A 354 13.91 -23.19 -18.71
N ILE A 355 13.79 -22.15 -17.91
CA ILE A 355 12.52 -21.73 -17.29
C ILE A 355 11.92 -20.54 -18.05
N LEU A 356 12.69 -19.85 -18.89
CA LEU A 356 12.14 -18.84 -19.81
C LEU A 356 11.31 -19.52 -20.91
N PRO A 357 10.20 -18.89 -21.37
CA PRO A 357 9.44 -19.42 -22.51
C PRO A 357 10.34 -19.61 -23.74
N ASP A 358 10.15 -20.71 -24.47
CA ASP A 358 11.03 -21.14 -25.58
C ASP A 358 11.22 -20.05 -26.65
N SER A 359 10.16 -19.33 -27.01
CA SER A 359 10.20 -18.16 -27.90
C SER A 359 8.87 -17.39 -27.88
N GLY A 360 8.85 -16.15 -28.42
CA GLY A 360 7.63 -15.39 -28.65
C GLY A 360 7.51 -14.09 -27.85
N GLU A 361 6.34 -13.46 -27.95
CA GLU A 361 6.05 -12.15 -27.38
C GLU A 361 6.18 -12.13 -25.85
N LEU A 362 5.74 -13.19 -25.16
CA LEU A 362 5.87 -13.33 -23.70
C LEU A 362 7.34 -13.33 -23.24
N ARG A 363 8.21 -14.08 -23.94
CA ARG A 363 9.66 -14.10 -23.66
C ARG A 363 10.26 -12.71 -23.81
N GLN A 364 9.95 -12.01 -24.89
CA GLN A 364 10.42 -10.65 -25.14
C GLN A 364 10.00 -9.71 -24.01
N ARG A 365 8.74 -9.81 -23.55
CA ARG A 365 8.19 -8.98 -22.47
C ARG A 365 8.84 -9.27 -21.12
N ILE A 366 9.11 -10.54 -20.80
CA ILE A 366 9.83 -10.91 -19.58
C ILE A 366 11.27 -10.38 -19.62
N CYS A 367 11.94 -10.45 -20.77
CA CYS A 367 13.26 -9.86 -20.95
C CYS A 367 13.23 -8.32 -20.83
N GLU A 368 12.27 -7.65 -21.46
CA GLU A 368 12.07 -6.19 -21.32
C GLU A 368 11.78 -5.80 -19.86
N ALA A 369 10.97 -6.61 -19.17
CA ALA A 369 10.61 -6.43 -17.77
C ALA A 369 11.82 -6.59 -16.84
N LEU A 370 12.62 -7.66 -17.01
CA LEU A 370 13.76 -7.96 -16.15
C LEU A 370 15.01 -7.13 -16.44
N GLY A 371 15.10 -6.48 -17.60
CA GLY A 371 16.27 -5.72 -18.05
C GLY A 371 17.37 -6.61 -18.64
N ASP A 372 18.59 -6.06 -18.71
CA ASP A 372 19.74 -6.80 -19.25
C ASP A 372 20.27 -7.78 -18.18
N ILE A 373 20.10 -9.08 -18.42
CA ILE A 373 20.76 -10.15 -17.66
C ILE A 373 22.18 -10.32 -18.25
N GLY A 374 23.19 -9.79 -17.58
CA GLY A 374 24.56 -9.74 -18.08
C GLY A 374 25.57 -10.48 -17.20
N LEU A 375 26.56 -11.12 -17.81
CA LEU A 375 27.75 -11.60 -17.11
C LEU A 375 28.76 -10.45 -17.00
N VAL A 376 29.23 -10.18 -15.79
CA VAL A 376 30.27 -9.19 -15.54
C VAL A 376 31.41 -9.87 -14.78
N ASN A 377 32.60 -9.87 -15.35
CA ASN A 377 33.78 -10.37 -14.66
C ASN A 377 34.30 -9.27 -13.73
N VAL A 378 34.35 -9.54 -12.42
CA VAL A 378 34.89 -8.63 -11.40
C VAL A 378 35.98 -9.39 -10.65
N ASP A 379 37.19 -8.83 -10.62
CA ASP A 379 38.36 -9.41 -9.94
C ASP A 379 38.67 -10.86 -10.33
N HIS A 380 38.64 -11.19 -11.63
CA HIS A 380 38.89 -12.53 -12.17
C HIS A 380 37.88 -13.61 -11.72
N GLN A 381 36.71 -13.19 -11.27
CA GLN A 381 35.58 -14.08 -10.97
C GLN A 381 34.38 -13.70 -11.86
N ASP A 382 33.71 -14.70 -12.41
CA ASP A 382 32.48 -14.47 -13.16
C ASP A 382 31.34 -14.14 -12.20
N ILE A 383 30.84 -12.91 -12.26
CA ILE A 383 29.70 -12.43 -11.46
C ILE A 383 28.51 -12.24 -12.41
N ILE A 384 27.31 -12.68 -12.02
CA ILE A 384 26.09 -12.38 -12.78
C ILE A 384 25.56 -11.05 -12.27
N LEU A 385 25.43 -10.10 -13.18
CA LEU A 385 24.78 -8.82 -12.93
C LEU A 385 23.37 -8.91 -13.50
N LEU A 386 22.36 -9.01 -12.62
CA LEU A 386 20.97 -8.79 -13.00
C LEU A 386 20.72 -7.28 -12.91
N ALA A 387 21.03 -6.54 -13.99
CA ALA A 387 20.72 -5.12 -14.05
C ALA A 387 19.30 -4.93 -14.54
N ALA A 388 18.37 -4.74 -13.60
CA ALA A 388 17.20 -3.94 -13.93
C ALA A 388 17.60 -2.47 -13.78
N ASP A 389 17.58 -1.75 -14.89
CA ASP A 389 17.23 -0.33 -14.89
C ASP A 389 15.95 -0.16 -15.70
N PRO A 390 14.77 -0.27 -15.09
CA PRO A 390 13.49 0.00 -15.73
C PRO A 390 13.05 1.47 -15.53
N LEU A 391 13.81 2.29 -14.78
CA LEU A 391 13.46 3.71 -14.58
C LEU A 391 14.12 4.62 -15.62
N ALA A 392 15.26 4.24 -16.22
CA ALA A 392 15.90 5.02 -17.28
C ALA A 392 15.43 4.67 -18.71
N ARG A 393 14.92 3.46 -18.93
CA ARG A 393 14.24 3.12 -20.18
C ARG A 393 12.75 3.22 -19.96
N THR A 394 12.12 4.14 -20.66
CA THR A 394 10.68 4.20 -20.90
C THR A 394 10.16 2.85 -21.41
N ILE A 395 9.97 1.86 -20.53
CA ILE A 395 9.21 0.66 -20.84
C ILE A 395 7.78 1.17 -20.97
N ARG A 396 7.29 1.20 -22.22
CA ARG A 396 5.86 1.37 -22.48
C ARG A 396 5.20 0.15 -21.88
N TYR A 397 4.62 0.32 -20.69
CA TYR A 397 3.98 -0.76 -19.97
C TYR A 397 2.92 -1.46 -20.84
N PRO A 398 2.74 -2.78 -20.66
CA PRO A 398 1.67 -3.57 -21.26
C PRO A 398 0.33 -2.82 -21.30
N ARG A 399 -0.30 -2.74 -22.47
CA ARG A 399 -1.62 -2.12 -22.63
C ARG A 399 -2.70 -3.14 -22.28
N GLY A 400 -2.95 -3.37 -20.99
CA GLY A 400 -4.13 -4.11 -20.53
C GLY A 400 -3.92 -4.94 -19.27
N ALA A 401 -5.00 -5.18 -18.51
CA ALA A 401 -4.97 -5.95 -17.27
C ALA A 401 -4.55 -7.42 -17.48
N TYR A 402 -4.96 -8.02 -18.61
CA TYR A 402 -4.64 -9.41 -18.96
C TYR A 402 -3.12 -9.60 -19.17
N GLU A 403 -2.45 -8.61 -19.75
CA GLU A 403 -1.02 -8.66 -20.04
C GLU A 403 -0.14 -8.50 -18.77
N ILE A 404 -0.68 -7.86 -17.73
CA ILE A 404 -0.01 -7.73 -16.41
C ILE A 404 -0.05 -9.07 -15.67
N ASP A 405 -1.19 -9.76 -15.73
CA ASP A 405 -1.41 -11.03 -15.05
C ASP A 405 -0.49 -12.12 -15.64
N GLU A 406 -0.37 -12.25 -16.97
CA GLU A 406 0.51 -13.26 -17.60
C GLU A 406 2.00 -13.09 -17.25
N VAL A 407 2.51 -11.85 -17.22
CA VAL A 407 3.91 -11.57 -16.87
C VAL A 407 4.16 -11.83 -15.38
N ALA A 408 3.23 -11.42 -14.51
CA ALA A 408 3.34 -11.71 -13.08
C ALA A 408 3.35 -13.22 -12.81
N GLU A 409 2.45 -13.96 -13.46
CA GLU A 409 2.32 -15.42 -13.36
C GLU A 409 3.62 -16.12 -13.72
N GLU A 410 4.19 -15.80 -14.88
CA GLU A 410 5.41 -16.43 -15.34
C GLU A 410 6.59 -16.13 -14.40
N LEU A 411 6.75 -14.88 -13.97
CA LEU A 411 7.80 -14.49 -13.01
C LEU A 411 7.67 -15.23 -11.67
N ALA A 412 6.44 -15.43 -11.21
CA ALA A 412 6.16 -16.19 -10.00
C ALA A 412 6.47 -17.68 -10.17
N GLN A 413 6.07 -18.29 -11.29
CA GLN A 413 6.40 -19.68 -11.61
C GLN A 413 7.92 -19.88 -11.71
N MET A 414 8.63 -18.94 -12.35
CA MET A 414 10.09 -18.94 -12.40
C MET A 414 10.70 -18.90 -10.99
N ALA A 415 10.20 -18.02 -10.11
CA ALA A 415 10.67 -17.93 -8.73
C ALA A 415 10.39 -19.18 -7.89
N MET A 416 9.33 -19.93 -8.20
CA MET A 416 9.02 -21.21 -7.54
C MET A 416 9.88 -22.37 -8.06
N GLY A 417 10.21 -22.37 -9.35
CA GLY A 417 11.00 -23.43 -10.00
C GLY A 417 12.49 -23.42 -9.62
N LEU A 418 12.99 -22.28 -9.13
CA LEU A 418 14.38 -22.15 -8.69
C LEU A 418 14.64 -22.89 -7.36
N SER A 419 15.77 -23.58 -7.30
CA SER A 419 16.27 -24.26 -6.09
C SER A 419 16.56 -23.27 -4.95
N ALA A 420 16.72 -23.79 -3.73
CA ALA A 420 17.01 -22.95 -2.56
C ALA A 420 18.31 -22.15 -2.70
N GLU A 421 19.32 -22.69 -3.39
CA GLU A 421 20.63 -22.02 -3.56
C GLU A 421 20.54 -20.68 -4.31
N TYR A 422 19.48 -20.49 -5.12
CA TYR A 422 19.20 -19.25 -5.84
C TYR A 422 18.21 -18.34 -5.11
N CYS A 423 18.13 -18.41 -3.78
CA CYS A 423 17.19 -17.63 -2.96
C CYS A 423 17.18 -16.12 -3.26
N GLY A 424 18.31 -15.53 -3.64
CA GLY A 424 18.39 -14.13 -4.06
C GLY A 424 17.70 -13.85 -5.41
N VAL A 425 17.85 -14.74 -6.40
CA VAL A 425 17.13 -14.64 -7.68
C VAL A 425 15.63 -14.82 -7.46
N ARG A 426 15.26 -15.80 -6.62
CA ARG A 426 13.87 -16.03 -6.21
C ARG A 426 13.25 -14.79 -5.57
N ALA A 427 14.01 -14.11 -4.71
CA ALA A 427 13.64 -12.82 -4.11
C ALA A 427 13.25 -11.80 -5.16
N TYR A 428 14.16 -11.65 -6.12
CA TYR A 428 14.11 -10.62 -7.12
C TYR A 428 12.91 -10.83 -8.06
N LEU A 429 12.73 -12.05 -8.56
CA LEU A 429 11.59 -12.41 -9.40
C LEU A 429 10.25 -12.29 -8.66
N ALA A 430 10.19 -12.72 -7.39
CA ALA A 430 8.99 -12.58 -6.57
C ALA A 430 8.63 -11.10 -6.30
N ASN A 431 9.62 -10.25 -6.01
CA ASN A 431 9.41 -8.80 -5.86
C ASN A 431 8.87 -8.20 -7.15
N TYR A 432 9.47 -8.56 -8.29
CA TYR A 432 9.06 -8.05 -9.59
C TYR A 432 7.63 -8.46 -9.97
N ALA A 433 7.26 -9.72 -9.75
CA ALA A 433 5.88 -10.20 -9.87
C ALA A 433 4.92 -9.39 -8.98
N GLY A 434 5.32 -9.12 -7.75
CA GLY A 434 4.56 -8.28 -6.81
C GLY A 434 4.34 -6.84 -7.29
N ARG A 435 5.34 -6.23 -7.95
CA ARG A 435 5.20 -4.89 -8.53
C ARG A 435 4.14 -4.88 -9.65
N PHE A 436 4.12 -5.88 -10.52
CA PHE A 436 3.09 -6.03 -11.55
C PHE A 436 1.70 -6.20 -10.95
N LEU A 437 1.55 -7.14 -10.01
CA LEU A 437 0.29 -7.36 -9.30
C LEU A 437 -0.25 -6.10 -8.63
N SER A 438 0.64 -5.30 -8.02
CA SER A 438 0.25 -4.07 -7.34
C SER A 438 -0.28 -2.98 -8.28
N ARG A 439 -0.02 -3.08 -9.58
CA ARG A 439 -0.47 -2.14 -10.60
C ARG A 439 -1.71 -2.63 -11.35
N ARG A 440 -2.23 -3.80 -11.01
CA ARG A 440 -3.47 -4.32 -11.59
C ARG A 440 -4.59 -3.30 -11.34
N PRO A 441 -5.23 -2.78 -12.40
CA PRO A 441 -6.27 -1.79 -12.24
C PRO A 441 -7.51 -2.42 -11.62
N VAL A 442 -8.07 -1.76 -10.60
CA VAL A 442 -9.26 -2.25 -9.90
C VAL A 442 -10.47 -1.31 -10.04
N ALA A 443 -10.29 -0.14 -10.66
CA ALA A 443 -11.31 0.88 -10.88
C ALA A 443 -12.65 0.33 -11.39
N LYS A 444 -12.64 -0.55 -12.40
CA LYS A 444 -13.87 -1.14 -12.96
C LYS A 444 -14.63 -1.96 -11.90
N ASN A 445 -13.93 -2.80 -11.16
CA ASN A 445 -14.52 -3.63 -10.11
C ASN A 445 -15.00 -2.74 -8.95
N MET A 446 -14.22 -1.73 -8.58
CA MET A 446 -14.60 -0.76 -7.56
C MET A 446 -15.88 -0.02 -7.94
N LEU A 447 -15.97 0.55 -9.15
CA LEU A 447 -17.16 1.27 -9.63
C LEU A 447 -18.41 0.37 -9.65
N ALA A 448 -18.25 -0.91 -10.01
CA ALA A 448 -19.35 -1.87 -10.03
C ALA A 448 -19.95 -2.16 -8.63
N THR A 449 -19.22 -1.85 -7.55
CA THR A 449 -19.74 -1.99 -6.18
C THR A 449 -20.54 -0.78 -5.69
N PHE A 450 -20.57 0.32 -6.44
CA PHE A 450 -21.28 1.54 -6.05
C PHE A 450 -22.57 1.68 -6.86
N ASP A 451 -23.71 1.58 -6.18
CA ASP A 451 -25.06 1.74 -6.77
C ASP A 451 -25.41 3.19 -7.14
N TRP A 452 -24.42 4.05 -7.33
CA TRP A 452 -24.60 5.44 -7.76
C TRP A 452 -25.05 5.57 -9.21
N VAL A 453 -24.96 4.46 -9.94
CA VAL A 453 -25.51 4.26 -11.27
C VAL A 453 -26.86 3.58 -11.10
N GLY A 454 -27.85 4.35 -10.67
CA GLY A 454 -29.25 3.96 -10.85
C GLY A 454 -29.72 4.41 -12.23
N GLY A 455 -29.93 3.45 -13.14
CA GLY A 455 -30.62 3.63 -14.43
C GLY A 455 -29.72 3.67 -15.65
#